data_AF-F5AJD5-F1
#
_entry.id   AF-F5AJD5-F1
#
_cell.length_a   1.000
_cell.length_b   1.000
_cell.length_c   1.000
_cell.angle_alpha   90.00
_cell.angle_beta   90.00
_cell.angle_gamma   90.00
#
_symmetry.space_group_name_H-M   'P 1'
#
loop_
_entity.id
_entity.type
_entity.pdbx_description
1 polymer ?
#
loop_
_entity_poly.entity_id
_entity_poly.type
_entity_poly.pdbx_seq_one_letter_code
_entity_poly.pdbx_strand_id
1 'polypeptide(L)' 'VISNTGDQSQPNSGNGSLAFVAEYSRWLEEQSKHTSELRAAVTSHKSDSELRSLVENATTHFNDIFRLKKIAAKADVFH' A
#
# COMPACT_ATOMS: atom_id res chain seq x y z
N VAL A 1 13.18 -26.26 -33.95
CA VAL A 1 12.36 -25.11 -33.52
C VAL A 1 12.00 -25.30 -32.05
N ILE A 2 12.69 -24.61 -31.15
CA ILE A 2 12.32 -24.61 -29.73
C ILE A 2 11.49 -23.34 -29.53
N SER A 3 10.18 -23.54 -29.34
CA SER A 3 9.24 -22.47 -29.04
C SER A 3 9.52 -21.95 -27.64
N ASN A 4 10.10 -20.75 -27.57
CA ASN A 4 10.20 -19.99 -26.34
C ASN A 4 8.91 -19.18 -26.19
N THR A 5 8.00 -19.63 -25.33
CA THR A 5 6.88 -18.82 -24.87
C THR A 5 6.86 -18.87 -23.35
N GLY A 6 7.91 -18.30 -22.76
CA GLY A 6 7.83 -17.81 -21.40
C GLY A 6 6.99 -16.54 -21.44
N ASP A 7 5.77 -16.65 -20.94
CA ASP A 7 4.93 -15.54 -20.51
C ASP A 7 5.68 -14.77 -19.43
N GLN A 8 6.55 -13.84 -19.86
CA GLN A 8 7.04 -12.78 -19.01
C GLN A 8 6.09 -11.61 -19.16
N SER A 9 5.00 -11.67 -18.39
CA SER A 9 4.32 -10.47 -17.94
C SER A 9 5.31 -9.69 -17.07
N GLN A 10 6.18 -8.89 -17.71
CA GLN A 10 6.96 -7.86 -17.03
C GLN A 10 6.00 -6.72 -16.69
N PRO A 11 5.64 -6.49 -15.41
CA PRO A 11 5.04 -5.22 -15.05
C PRO A 11 6.13 -4.15 -15.17
N ASN A 12 6.11 -3.47 -16.32
CA ASN A 12 6.61 -2.11 -16.50
C ASN A 12 8.01 -1.83 -15.93
N SER A 13 9.05 -2.35 -16.60
CA SER A 13 10.46 -2.12 -16.24
C SER A 13 10.99 -0.72 -16.61
N GLY A 14 10.14 0.29 -16.76
CA GLY A 14 10.53 1.68 -17.00
C GLY A 14 9.75 2.62 -16.09
N ASN A 15 10.47 3.39 -15.26
CA ASN A 15 9.98 4.31 -14.22
C ASN A 15 9.40 3.65 -12.95
N GLY A 16 10.29 3.24 -12.05
CA GLY A 16 9.94 2.96 -10.64
C GLY A 16 9.18 4.12 -9.96
N SER A 17 9.37 5.35 -10.43
CA SER A 17 8.59 6.54 -10.05
C SER A 17 7.09 6.40 -10.38
N LEU A 18 6.73 5.98 -11.59
CA LEU A 18 5.31 5.83 -12.00
C LEU A 18 4.61 4.72 -11.22
N ALA A 19 5.30 3.60 -11.00
CA ALA A 19 4.79 2.51 -10.17
C ALA A 19 4.57 2.94 -8.71
N PHE A 20 5.51 3.72 -8.16
CA PHE A 20 5.36 4.28 -6.81
C PHE A 20 4.17 5.23 -6.70
N VAL A 21 4.00 6.16 -7.64
CA VAL A 21 2.88 7.11 -7.63
C VAL A 21 1.52 6.39 -7.66
N ALA A 22 1.39 5.35 -8.49
CA ALA A 22 0.17 4.56 -8.58
C ALA A 22 -0.13 3.82 -7.26
N GLU A 23 0.85 3.08 -6.72
CA GLU A 23 0.67 2.35 -5.46
C GLU A 23 0.48 3.27 -4.25
N TYR A 24 1.13 4.44 -4.25
CA TYR A 24 0.96 5.44 -3.19
C TYR A 24 -0.45 6.03 -3.20
N SER A 25 -1.02 6.29 -4.38
CA SER A 25 -2.41 6.76 -4.50
C SER A 25 -3.39 5.75 -3.92
N ARG A 26 -3.22 4.45 -4.24
CA ARG A 26 -4.04 3.37 -3.67
C ARG A 26 -3.85 3.23 -2.14
N TRP A 27 -2.62 3.37 -1.66
CA TRP A 27 -2.33 3.35 -0.23
C TRP A 27 -3.01 4.52 0.51
N LEU A 28 -3.03 5.71 -0.09
CA LEU A 28 -3.70 6.89 0.46
C LEU A 28 -5.22 6.69 0.58
N GLU A 29 -5.86 6.07 -0.41
CA GLU A 29 -7.29 5.76 -0.37
C GLU A 29 -7.63 4.87 0.82
N GLU A 30 -6.88 3.78 1.02
CA GLU A 30 -7.11 2.89 2.16
C GLU A 30 -6.75 3.55 3.51
N GLN A 31 -5.74 4.44 3.54
CA GLN A 31 -5.48 5.22 4.77
C GLN A 31 -6.63 6.18 5.10
N SER A 32 -7.22 6.82 4.08
CA SER A 32 -8.39 7.68 4.25
C SER A 32 -9.59 6.90 4.82
N LYS A 33 -9.77 5.65 4.37
CA LYS A 33 -10.78 4.74 4.90
C LYS A 33 -10.53 4.40 6.37
N HIS A 34 -9.34 3.97 6.76
CA HIS A 34 -9.01 3.71 8.16
C HIS A 34 -9.19 4.94 9.05
N THR A 35 -8.80 6.12 8.57
CA THR A 35 -9.02 7.39 9.30
C THR A 35 -10.50 7.68 9.49
N SER A 36 -11.33 7.42 8.47
CA SER A 36 -12.77 7.62 8.52
C SER A 36 -13.45 6.62 9.47
N GLU A 37 -13.03 5.36 9.45
CA GLU A 37 -13.50 4.30 10.36
C GLU A 37 -13.18 4.64 11.83
N LEU A 38 -11.94 5.07 12.12
CA LEU A 38 -11.55 5.51 13.46
C LEU A 38 -12.39 6.69 13.93
N ARG A 39 -12.61 7.70 13.06
CA ARG A 39 -13.46 8.86 13.39
C ARG A 39 -14.88 8.43 13.71
N ALA A 40 -15.46 7.54 12.90
CA ALA A 40 -16.81 7.02 13.12
C ALA A 40 -16.90 6.21 14.43
N ALA A 41 -15.89 5.39 14.72
CA ALA A 41 -15.81 4.60 15.94
C ALA A 41 -15.76 5.46 17.20
N VAL A 42 -14.94 6.51 17.19
CA VAL A 42 -14.85 7.49 18.30
C VAL A 42 -16.17 8.23 18.44
N THR A 43 -16.75 8.70 17.34
CA THR A 43 -18.02 9.45 17.35
C THR A 43 -19.20 8.62 17.86
N SER A 44 -19.18 7.31 17.61
CA SER A 44 -20.23 6.37 18.05
C SER A 44 -19.95 5.73 19.42
N HIS A 45 -18.90 6.15 20.12
CA HIS A 45 -18.52 5.61 21.43
C HIS A 45 -18.37 4.08 21.44
N LYS A 46 -17.69 3.53 20.42
CA LYS A 46 -17.35 2.10 20.39
C LYS A 46 -16.50 1.70 21.59
N SER A 47 -16.52 0.42 21.93
CA SER A 47 -15.74 -0.11 23.05
C SER A 47 -14.23 0.05 22.82
N ASP A 48 -13.46 0.13 23.91
CA ASP A 48 -11.99 0.18 23.85
C ASP A 48 -11.40 -0.99 23.07
N SER A 49 -12.03 -2.16 23.14
CA SER A 49 -11.61 -3.35 22.40
C SER A 49 -11.74 -3.18 20.87
N GLU A 50 -12.83 -2.56 20.42
CA GLU A 50 -13.04 -2.25 19.01
C GLU A 50 -12.11 -1.13 18.54
N LEU A 51 -11.95 -0.07 19.35
CA LEU A 51 -11.04 1.02 19.05
C LEU A 51 -9.60 0.52 18.92
N ARG A 52 -9.15 -0.35 19.84
CA ARG A 52 -7.82 -0.94 19.80
C ARG A 52 -7.59 -1.76 18.52
N SER A 53 -8.56 -2.58 18.12
CA SER A 53 -8.50 -3.34 16.86
C SER A 53 -8.38 -2.43 15.63
N LEU A 54 -9.15 -1.34 15.57
CA LEU A 54 -9.07 -0.37 14.47
C LEU A 54 -7.72 0.35 14.42
N VAL A 55 -7.15 0.71 15.59
CA VAL A 55 -5.82 1.32 15.69
C VAL A 55 -4.73 0.34 15.26
N GLU A 56 -4.79 -0.92 15.69
CA GLU A 56 -3.86 -1.98 15.28
C GLU A 56 -3.87 -2.16 13.75
N ASN A 57 -5.06 -2.18 13.12
CA ASN A 57 -5.21 -2.28 11.67
C ASN A 57 -4.65 -1.04 10.94
N ALA A 58 -5.03 0.17 11.37
CA ALA A 58 -4.55 1.41 10.77
C ALA A 58 -3.02 1.56 10.88
N THR A 59 -2.44 1.13 12.00
CA THR A 59 -0.98 1.14 12.24
C THR A 59 -0.27 0.11 11.34
N THR A 60 -0.86 -1.07 11.19
CA THR A 60 -0.33 -2.12 10.29
C THR A 60 -0.31 -1.61 8.85
N HIS A 61 -1.41 -1.04 8.35
CA HIS A 61 -1.48 -0.43 7.02
C HIS A 61 -0.55 0.78 6.86
N PHE A 62 -0.37 1.59 7.91
CA PHE A 62 0.59 2.69 7.88
C PHE A 62 2.00 2.19 7.57
N ASN A 63 2.43 1.09 8.18
CA ASN A 63 3.77 0.54 7.99
C ASN A 63 4.04 0.08 6.55
N ASP A 64 3.02 -0.22 5.75
CA ASP A 64 3.19 -0.60 4.35
C ASP A 64 3.79 0.51 3.48
N ILE A 65 3.72 1.78 3.90
CA ILE A 65 4.35 2.88 3.16
C ILE A 65 5.87 2.70 3.05
N PHE A 66 6.51 2.14 4.07
CA PHE A 66 7.94 1.88 4.05
C PHE A 66 8.31 0.78 3.07
N ARG A 67 7.43 -0.23 2.91
CA ARG A 67 7.58 -1.28 1.89
C ARG A 67 7.47 -0.68 0.48
N LEU A 68 6.49 0.18 0.24
CA LEU A 68 6.34 0.87 -1.06
C LEU A 68 7.56 1.73 -1.40
N LYS A 69 8.04 2.54 -0.45
CA LYS A 69 9.26 3.36 -0.62
C LYS A 69 10.49 2.50 -0.93
N LYS A 70 10.65 1.36 -0.25
CA LYS A 70 11.76 0.42 -0.48
C LYS A 70 11.73 -0.18 -1.89
N ILE A 71 10.54 -0.51 -2.42
CA ILE A 71 10.40 -1.03 -3.79
C ILE A 71 10.77 0.05 -4.82
N ALA A 72 10.30 1.28 -4.62
CA ALA A 72 10.61 2.41 -5.50
C ALA A 72 12.13 2.69 -5.55
N ALA A 73 12.77 2.77 -4.38
CA ALA A 73 14.21 2.98 -4.28
C ALA A 73 15.02 1.86 -4.95
N LYS A 74 14.58 0.60 -4.84
CA LYS A 74 15.22 -0.51 -5.55
C LYS A 74 15.11 -0.36 -7.06
N ALA A 75 13.95 0.01 -7.58
CA ALA A 75 13.77 0.21 -9.01
C ALA A 75 14.71 1.30 -9.52
N ASP A 76 14.76 2.45 -8.84
CA ASP A 76 15.60 3.61 -9.21
C ASP A 76 17.12 3.32 -9.24
N VAL A 77 17.62 2.41 -8.39
CA VAL A 77 19.05 2.02 -8.37
C VAL A 77 19.46 1.20 -9.62
N PHE A 78 18.51 0.61 -10.33
CA PHE A 78 18.77 -0.22 -11.52
C PHE A 78 18.39 0.46 -12.84
N HIS A 79 18.05 1.75 -12.82
CA HIS A 79 17.72 2.59 -13.98
C HIS A 79 18.79 3.67 -14.20
#